data_AF-A0A2V6E4E6-F1
#
_entry.id   AF-A0A2V6E4E6-F1
#
_cell.length_a   1.000
_cell.length_b   1.000
_cell.length_c   1.000
_cell.angle_alpha   90.00
_cell.angle_beta   90.00
_cell.angle_gamma   90.00
#
_symmetry.space_group_name_H-M   'P 1'
#
loop_
_entity.id
_entity.type
_entity.pdbx_description
1 polymer ?
#
loop_
_entity_poly.entity_id
_entity_poly.type
_entity_poly.pdbx_seq_one_letter_code
_entity_poly.pdbx_strand_id
1 'polypeptide(L)'
;MFAQDEKSINDLRNALIALSPRTIDPREAALMSETAHRTSRQCARDYGVHGDPAIHNYLIHIGVKKKGICADYTRDIGACLKEFHFKTLVLHWGAAYAKESDENNALVVTALNQPFQDGIVLDGWRRGGRLFWCPVKNDHEYEAGRRGLLGHLGGQLYTGITAWKEDLQETALLQENQSARAEPKRKR
;
A
#
# COMPACT_ATOMS: atom_id res chain seq x y z
N MET A 1 1.98 -10.79 -19.01
CA MET A 1 2.56 -10.24 -17.77
C MET A 1 4.07 -10.26 -17.94
N PHE A 2 4.82 -9.21 -17.62
CA PHE A 2 6.29 -9.23 -17.76
C PHE A 2 6.90 -10.15 -16.68
N ALA A 3 7.99 -10.87 -16.97
CA ALA A 3 8.64 -11.80 -16.04
C ALA A 3 9.02 -11.17 -14.68
N GLN A 4 9.27 -9.85 -14.66
CA GLN A 4 9.53 -9.09 -13.43
C GLN A 4 8.30 -8.93 -12.53
N ASP A 5 7.09 -8.94 -13.08
CA ASP A 5 5.86 -8.89 -12.29
C ASP A 5 5.57 -10.27 -11.68
N GLU A 6 5.82 -11.36 -12.41
CA GLU A 6 5.69 -12.73 -11.86
C GLU A 6 6.61 -12.98 -10.67
N LYS A 7 7.87 -12.55 -10.75
CA LYS A 7 8.79 -12.66 -9.62
C LYS A 7 8.30 -11.84 -8.42
N SER A 8 7.91 -10.58 -8.65
CA SER A 8 7.42 -9.70 -7.59
C SER A 8 6.14 -10.22 -6.93
N ILE A 9 5.22 -10.80 -7.71
CA ILE A 9 4.00 -11.43 -7.20
C ILE A 9 4.33 -12.61 -6.28
N ASN A 10 5.24 -13.49 -6.69
CA ASN A 10 5.65 -14.62 -5.87
C ASN A 10 6.39 -14.17 -4.60
N ASP A 11 7.28 -13.19 -4.72
CA ASP A 11 8.04 -12.65 -3.60
C ASP A 11 7.11 -11.97 -2.57
N LEU A 12 6.15 -11.15 -3.03
CA LEU A 12 5.18 -10.51 -2.14
C LEU A 12 4.29 -11.56 -1.46
N ARG A 13 3.81 -12.58 -2.19
CA ARG A 13 3.05 -13.69 -1.59
C ARG A 13 3.84 -14.33 -0.45
N ASN A 14 5.11 -14.66 -0.69
CA ASN A 14 5.96 -15.29 0.31
C ASN A 14 6.23 -14.36 1.50
N ALA A 15 6.41 -13.06 1.25
CA ALA A 15 6.57 -12.06 2.30
C ALA A 15 5.31 -11.90 3.16
N LEU A 16 4.13 -11.91 2.55
CA LEU A 16 2.85 -11.92 3.26
C LEU A 16 2.75 -13.16 4.15
N ILE A 17 3.01 -14.36 3.63
CA ILE A 17 3.02 -15.59 4.44
C ILE A 17 4.02 -15.47 5.60
N ALA A 18 5.18 -14.85 5.37
CA ALA A 18 6.22 -14.66 6.38
C ALA A 18 5.82 -13.72 7.53
N LEU A 19 4.79 -12.88 7.38
CA LEU A 19 4.27 -12.04 8.47
C LEU A 19 3.79 -12.88 9.65
N SER A 20 3.11 -13.99 9.38
CA SER A 20 2.72 -14.98 10.38
C SER A 20 2.52 -16.35 9.72
N PRO A 21 3.59 -17.16 9.59
CA PRO A 21 3.57 -18.41 8.82
C PRO A 21 2.57 -19.45 9.32
N ARG A 22 2.15 -19.35 10.59
CA ARG A 22 1.22 -20.30 11.21
C ARG A 22 -0.24 -19.93 11.01
N THR A 23 -0.55 -18.66 10.77
CA THR A 23 -1.94 -18.17 10.77
C THR A 23 -2.38 -17.65 9.41
N ILE A 24 -1.47 -17.24 8.53
CA ILE A 24 -1.81 -16.74 7.20
C ILE A 24 -2.18 -17.89 6.27
N ASP A 25 -3.33 -17.77 5.59
CA ASP A 25 -3.71 -18.68 4.51
C ASP A 25 -2.88 -18.35 3.26
N PRO A 26 -2.04 -19.27 2.75
CA PRO A 26 -1.26 -19.04 1.54
C PRO A 26 -2.09 -18.65 0.31
N ARG A 27 -3.37 -19.07 0.26
CA ARG A 27 -4.31 -18.71 -0.81
C ARG A 27 -4.74 -17.25 -0.72
N GLU A 28 -4.97 -16.74 0.48
CA GLU A 28 -5.26 -15.32 0.70
C GLU A 28 -4.05 -14.46 0.31
N ALA A 29 -2.85 -14.87 0.71
CA ALA A 29 -1.61 -14.18 0.34
C ALA A 29 -1.37 -14.18 -1.18
N ALA A 30 -1.67 -15.28 -1.88
CA ALA A 30 -1.56 -15.36 -3.33
C ALA A 30 -2.56 -14.41 -4.02
N LEU A 31 -3.83 -14.49 -3.62
CA LEU A 31 -4.91 -13.67 -4.18
C LEU A 31 -4.67 -12.18 -3.95
N MET A 32 -4.19 -11.81 -2.76
CA MET A 32 -3.81 -10.44 -2.43
C MET A 32 -2.66 -9.97 -3.32
N SER A 33 -1.58 -10.75 -3.41
CA SER A 33 -0.40 -10.36 -4.18
C SER A 33 -0.73 -10.17 -5.66
N GLU A 34 -1.42 -11.13 -6.28
CA GLU A 34 -1.83 -11.06 -7.67
C GLU A 34 -2.76 -9.88 -7.94
N THR A 35 -3.75 -9.68 -7.07
CA THR A 35 -4.72 -8.60 -7.26
C THR A 35 -4.09 -7.23 -7.05
N ALA A 36 -3.25 -7.05 -6.02
CA ALA A 36 -2.56 -5.77 -5.81
C ALA A 36 -1.70 -5.38 -7.02
N HIS A 37 -0.93 -6.33 -7.58
CA HIS A 37 -0.12 -6.07 -8.77
C HIS A 37 -0.99 -5.75 -10.00
N ARG A 38 -2.03 -6.57 -10.26
CA ARG A 38 -2.94 -6.37 -11.39
C ARG A 38 -3.68 -5.04 -11.32
N THR A 39 -4.21 -4.70 -10.14
CA THR A 39 -4.97 -3.46 -9.92
C THR A 39 -4.05 -2.25 -9.99
N SER A 40 -2.85 -2.29 -9.42
CA SER A 40 -1.86 -1.23 -9.59
C SER A 40 -1.55 -0.92 -11.07
N ARG A 41 -1.38 -1.97 -11.89
CA ARG A 41 -1.18 -1.83 -13.33
C ARG A 41 -2.41 -1.28 -14.04
N GLN A 42 -3.60 -1.67 -13.60
CA GLN A 42 -4.86 -1.17 -14.15
C GLN A 42 -5.04 0.32 -13.84
N CYS A 43 -4.81 0.75 -12.59
CA CYS A 43 -4.85 2.16 -12.19
C CYS A 43 -3.93 3.02 -13.06
N ALA A 44 -2.70 2.60 -13.32
CA ALA A 44 -1.80 3.36 -14.19
C ALA A 44 -2.32 3.52 -15.62
N ARG A 45 -2.98 2.49 -16.17
CA ARG A 45 -3.64 2.59 -17.48
C ARG A 45 -4.82 3.55 -17.43
N ASP A 46 -5.69 3.40 -16.43
CA ASP A 46 -6.93 4.17 -16.30
C ASP A 46 -6.68 5.65 -16.04
N TYR A 47 -5.63 5.97 -15.28
CA TYR A 47 -5.21 7.34 -14.99
C TYR A 47 -4.34 7.93 -16.13
N GLY A 48 -3.90 7.09 -17.07
CA GLY A 48 -2.96 7.46 -18.12
C GLY A 48 -1.65 7.99 -17.54
N VAL A 49 -1.14 7.32 -16.50
CA VAL A 49 0.16 7.60 -15.89
C VAL A 49 1.23 6.98 -16.80
N HIS A 50 1.98 7.85 -17.48
CA HIS A 50 3.08 7.45 -18.35
C HIS A 50 4.33 8.21 -17.91
N GLY A 51 5.31 7.50 -17.35
CA GLY A 51 6.56 8.10 -16.87
C GLY A 51 6.59 8.37 -15.37
N ASP A 52 7.28 9.45 -14.98
CA ASP A 52 7.57 9.76 -13.58
C ASP A 52 6.31 10.20 -12.80
N PRO A 53 5.99 9.58 -11.65
CA PRO A 53 4.88 9.98 -10.79
C PRO A 53 4.89 11.47 -10.39
N ALA A 54 6.07 12.10 -10.26
CA ALA A 54 6.18 13.52 -9.96
C ALA A 54 5.65 14.39 -11.10
N ILE A 55 5.92 14.00 -12.36
CA ILE A 55 5.38 14.67 -13.55
C ILE A 55 3.86 14.51 -13.58
N HIS A 56 3.33 13.33 -13.25
CA HIS A 56 1.89 13.11 -13.21
C HIS A 56 1.19 13.93 -12.13
N ASN A 57 1.79 14.04 -10.93
CA ASN A 57 1.26 14.90 -9.87
C ASN A 57 1.25 16.37 -10.28
N TYR A 58 2.29 16.84 -10.98
CA TYR A 58 2.29 18.19 -11.55
C TYR A 58 1.16 18.38 -12.56
N LEU A 59 0.91 17.41 -13.44
CA LEU A 59 -0.21 17.44 -14.40
C LEU A 59 -1.58 17.47 -13.73
N ILE A 60 -1.74 16.85 -12.56
CA ILE A 60 -2.95 16.96 -11.75
C ILE A 60 -3.07 18.35 -11.15
N HIS A 61 -1.98 18.89 -10.60
CA HIS A 61 -1.97 20.22 -9.97
C HIS A 61 -2.36 21.33 -10.95
N ILE A 62 -1.91 21.26 -12.20
CA ILE A 62 -2.30 22.22 -13.25
C ILE A 62 -3.65 21.89 -13.93
N GLY A 63 -4.39 20.90 -13.43
CA GLY A 63 -5.74 20.56 -13.88
C GLY A 63 -5.84 19.76 -15.18
N VAL A 64 -4.72 19.27 -15.73
CA VAL A 64 -4.68 18.47 -16.97
C VAL A 64 -5.16 17.03 -16.72
N LYS A 65 -4.88 16.49 -15.53
CA LYS A 65 -5.30 15.14 -15.10
C LYS A 65 -6.18 15.25 -13.86
N LYS A 66 -7.19 14.36 -13.76
CA LYS A 66 -8.17 14.37 -12.65
C LYS A 66 -7.87 13.37 -11.54
N LYS A 67 -7.04 12.36 -11.82
CA LYS A 67 -6.73 11.22 -10.94
C LYS A 67 -5.31 10.72 -11.19
N GLY A 68 -4.77 9.99 -10.22
CA GLY A 68 -3.48 9.30 -10.28
C GLY A 68 -2.43 9.80 -9.29
N ILE A 69 -2.87 10.45 -8.20
CA ILE A 69 -2.00 10.67 -7.03
C ILE A 69 -1.94 9.42 -6.15
N CYS A 70 -1.04 9.40 -5.17
CA CYS A 70 -0.85 8.30 -4.21
C CYS A 70 -2.16 7.84 -3.53
N ALA A 71 -3.00 8.77 -3.10
CA ALA A 71 -4.30 8.47 -2.49
C ALA A 71 -5.26 7.74 -3.43
N ASP A 72 -5.28 8.07 -4.73
CA ASP A 72 -6.15 7.40 -5.71
C ASP A 72 -5.73 5.96 -5.95
N TYR A 73 -4.42 5.69 -6.00
CA TYR A 73 -3.91 4.32 -6.09
C TYR A 73 -4.25 3.52 -4.84
N THR A 74 -4.01 4.08 -3.66
CA THR A 74 -4.29 3.44 -2.37
C THR A 74 -5.76 3.07 -2.25
N ARG A 75 -6.66 4.00 -2.61
CA ARG A 75 -8.10 3.81 -2.54
C ARG A 75 -8.59 2.75 -3.53
N ASP A 76 -8.17 2.79 -4.80
CA ASP A 76 -8.69 1.86 -5.81
C ASP A 76 -8.11 0.44 -5.65
N ILE A 77 -6.84 0.31 -5.25
CA ILE A 77 -6.26 -0.99 -4.85
C ILE A 77 -6.98 -1.51 -3.61
N GLY A 78 -7.21 -0.65 -2.61
CA GLY A 78 -7.86 -1.01 -1.35
C GLY A 78 -9.30 -1.47 -1.56
N ALA A 79 -10.07 -0.74 -2.38
CA ALA A 79 -11.43 -1.09 -2.75
C ALA A 79 -11.49 -2.47 -3.42
N CYS A 80 -10.57 -2.77 -4.34
CA CYS A 80 -10.52 -4.08 -4.99
C CYS A 80 -10.17 -5.21 -4.02
N LEU A 81 -9.21 -4.99 -3.12
CA LEU A 81 -8.79 -5.99 -2.13
C LEU A 81 -9.83 -6.22 -1.03
N LYS A 82 -10.58 -5.18 -0.64
CA LYS A 82 -11.64 -5.23 0.38
C LYS A 82 -12.73 -6.26 0.05
N GLU A 83 -13.04 -6.46 -1.24
CA GLU A 83 -14.08 -7.38 -1.71
C GLU A 83 -13.76 -8.86 -1.42
N PHE A 84 -12.50 -9.22 -1.18
CA PHE A 84 -12.13 -10.60 -0.87
C PHE A 84 -12.40 -11.01 0.58
N HIS A 85 -12.63 -10.05 1.48
CA HIS A 85 -12.93 -10.30 2.90
C HIS A 85 -11.95 -11.27 3.59
N PHE A 86 -10.65 -11.00 3.43
CA PHE A 86 -9.57 -11.80 4.02
C PHE A 86 -9.80 -12.05 5.52
N LYS A 87 -9.52 -13.27 5.95
CA LYS A 87 -9.66 -13.71 7.35
C LYS A 87 -8.35 -13.68 8.11
N THR A 88 -7.24 -13.78 7.39
CA THR A 88 -5.90 -13.89 7.99
C THR A 88 -5.04 -12.65 7.77
N LEU A 89 -5.45 -11.77 6.84
CA LEU A 89 -4.79 -10.52 6.48
C LEU A 89 -5.69 -9.32 6.82
N VAL A 90 -5.07 -8.25 7.31
CA VAL A 90 -5.75 -6.98 7.62
C VAL A 90 -5.18 -5.89 6.73
N LEU A 91 -6.08 -5.07 6.16
CA LEU A 91 -5.75 -3.92 5.32
C LEU A 91 -5.79 -2.65 6.18
N HIS A 92 -4.73 -1.86 6.12
CA HIS A 92 -4.59 -0.58 6.79
C HIS A 92 -4.31 0.52 5.78
N TRP A 93 -4.78 1.73 6.06
CA TRP A 93 -4.35 2.92 5.33
C TRP A 93 -3.09 3.48 5.98
N GLY A 94 -2.00 3.53 5.23
CA GLY A 94 -0.75 4.16 5.65
C GLY A 94 -0.61 5.57 5.09
N ALA A 95 -0.09 6.49 5.89
CA ALA A 95 0.36 7.81 5.47
C ALA A 95 1.77 8.09 5.98
N ALA A 96 2.69 8.47 5.09
CA ALA A 96 4.01 8.99 5.43
C ALA A 96 4.00 10.52 5.25
N TYR A 97 4.60 11.25 6.20
CA TYR A 97 4.64 12.73 6.22
C TYR A 97 3.26 13.37 6.02
N ALA A 98 2.26 12.85 6.73
CA ALA A 98 0.88 13.30 6.61
C ALA A 98 0.76 14.81 6.86
N LYS A 99 0.05 15.51 5.97
CA LYS A 99 -0.16 16.97 5.94
C LYS A 99 1.09 17.79 5.59
N GLU A 100 2.14 17.15 5.08
CA GLU A 100 3.34 17.83 4.56
C GLU A 100 3.37 17.78 3.02
N SER A 101 4.26 18.55 2.39
CA SER A 101 4.40 18.59 0.93
C SER A 101 4.80 17.25 0.32
N ASP A 102 5.46 16.41 1.11
CA ASP A 102 6.02 15.13 0.72
C ASP A 102 5.13 13.95 1.15
N GLU A 103 3.84 14.23 1.43
CA GLU A 103 2.87 13.22 1.84
C GLU A 103 2.79 12.09 0.80
N ASN A 104 2.81 10.85 1.29
CA ASN A 104 2.50 9.69 0.49
C ASN A 104 1.51 8.77 1.22
N ASN A 105 0.55 8.24 0.49
CA ASN A 105 -0.38 7.25 0.98
C ASN A 105 -0.15 5.91 0.28
N ALA A 106 -0.27 4.83 1.03
CA ALA A 106 -0.16 3.47 0.54
C ALA A 106 -0.99 2.54 1.43
N LEU A 107 -1.29 1.33 0.95
CA LEU A 107 -1.86 0.31 1.84
C LEU A 107 -0.74 -0.28 2.69
N VAL A 108 -1.07 -0.68 3.91
CA VAL A 108 -0.23 -1.55 4.72
C VAL A 108 -1.00 -2.81 5.03
N VAL A 109 -0.34 -3.96 4.88
CA VAL A 109 -0.94 -5.27 5.16
C VAL A 109 -0.24 -5.89 6.35
N THR A 110 -1.03 -6.37 7.31
CA THR A 110 -0.55 -7.10 8.47
C THR A 110 -1.26 -8.46 8.57
N ALA A 111 -0.70 -9.36 9.39
CA ALA A 111 -1.45 -10.49 9.91
C ALA A 111 -2.51 -10.01 10.91
N LEU A 112 -3.56 -10.80 11.15
CA LEU A 112 -4.52 -10.51 12.21
C LEU A 112 -3.82 -10.31 13.57
N ASN A 113 -4.17 -9.24 14.28
CA ASN A 113 -3.58 -8.83 15.57
C ASN A 113 -2.07 -8.49 15.53
N GLN A 114 -1.50 -8.26 14.36
CA GLN A 114 -0.12 -7.78 14.22
C GLN A 114 -0.09 -6.24 14.22
N PRO A 115 0.91 -5.60 14.88
CA PRO A 115 1.06 -4.15 14.83
C PRO A 115 1.29 -3.63 13.41
N PHE A 116 0.77 -2.43 13.11
CA PHE A 116 0.95 -1.76 11.82
C PHE A 116 2.42 -1.70 11.36
N GLN A 117 3.35 -1.45 12.28
CA GLN A 117 4.77 -1.29 11.97
C GLN A 117 5.44 -2.61 11.54
N ASP A 118 4.83 -3.76 11.81
CA ASP A 118 5.34 -5.07 11.37
C ASP A 118 4.76 -5.48 10.01
N GLY A 119 3.91 -4.65 9.41
CA GLY A 119 3.28 -4.92 8.12
C GLY A 119 4.16 -4.67 6.90
N ILE A 120 3.56 -4.89 5.74
CA ILE A 120 4.14 -4.66 4.41
C ILE A 120 3.39 -3.51 3.74
N VAL A 121 4.13 -2.49 3.31
CA VAL A 121 3.62 -1.40 2.46
C VAL A 121 3.34 -1.92 1.06
N LEU A 122 2.20 -1.56 0.48
CA LEU A 122 1.84 -1.78 -0.92
C LEU A 122 1.56 -0.42 -1.58
N ASP A 123 2.46 0.00 -2.46
CA ASP A 123 2.41 1.31 -3.10
C ASP A 123 2.41 1.16 -4.63
N GLY A 124 1.24 1.42 -5.24
CA GLY A 124 1.09 1.38 -6.69
C GLY A 124 1.51 2.67 -7.41
N TRP A 125 1.68 3.77 -6.68
CA TRP A 125 1.96 5.08 -7.26
C TRP A 125 3.46 5.29 -7.48
N ARG A 126 4.30 4.95 -6.50
CA ARG A 126 5.72 5.37 -6.46
C ARG A 126 6.60 4.85 -7.60
N ARG A 127 6.16 3.83 -8.34
CA ARG A 127 6.82 3.31 -9.54
C ARG A 127 5.88 3.32 -10.77
N GLY A 128 4.97 4.29 -10.84
CA GLY A 128 4.12 4.53 -12.01
C GLY A 128 3.24 3.34 -12.38
N GLY A 129 2.62 2.69 -11.40
CA GLY A 129 1.75 1.52 -11.59
C GLY A 129 2.43 0.17 -11.45
N ARG A 130 3.77 0.10 -11.44
CA ARG A 130 4.43 -1.11 -10.95
C ARG A 130 4.29 -1.13 -9.43
N LEU A 131 3.65 -2.17 -8.90
CA LEU A 131 3.47 -2.26 -7.45
C LEU A 131 4.85 -2.34 -6.78
N PHE A 132 5.14 -1.37 -5.93
CA PHE A 132 6.24 -1.41 -5.00
C PHE A 132 5.74 -1.98 -3.67
N TRP A 133 6.56 -2.78 -3.01
CA TRP A 133 6.26 -3.26 -1.67
C TRP A 133 7.54 -3.49 -0.86
N CYS A 134 7.46 -3.26 0.44
CA CYS A 134 8.52 -3.55 1.39
C CYS A 134 7.95 -3.62 2.83
N PRO A 135 8.69 -4.19 3.80
CA PRO A 135 8.33 -4.07 5.21
C PRO A 135 8.30 -2.60 5.64
N VAL A 136 7.32 -2.19 6.44
CA VAL A 136 7.13 -0.79 6.90
C VAL A 136 8.39 -0.21 7.55
N LYS A 137 9.12 -1.02 8.34
CA LYS A 137 10.38 -0.62 9.00
C LYS A 137 11.57 -0.44 8.04
N ASN A 138 11.48 -1.01 6.84
CA ASN A 138 12.55 -1.03 5.86
C ASN A 138 12.24 -0.12 4.65
N ASP A 139 11.24 0.76 4.76
CA ASP A 139 10.96 1.76 3.71
C ASP A 139 11.92 2.95 3.82
N HIS A 140 13.13 2.75 3.29
CA HIS A 140 14.19 3.76 3.31
C HIS A 140 13.84 5.03 2.53
N GLU A 141 12.92 4.96 1.56
CA GLU A 141 12.45 6.14 0.84
C GLU A 141 11.63 7.05 1.77
N TYR A 142 11.01 6.50 2.82
CA TYR A 142 10.15 7.21 3.77
C TYR A 142 10.64 7.07 5.21
N GLU A 143 11.94 7.31 5.43
CA GLU A 143 12.52 7.37 6.76
C GLU A 143 12.44 8.76 7.40
N ALA A 144 11.95 8.82 8.65
CA ALA A 144 11.78 10.05 9.42
C ALA A 144 13.07 10.88 9.59
N GLY A 145 14.25 10.26 9.36
CA GLY A 145 15.57 10.88 9.39
C GLY A 145 15.90 11.86 8.27
N ARG A 146 15.02 12.11 7.29
CA ARG A 146 15.18 13.16 6.26
C ARG A 146 15.24 14.56 6.90
N ARG A 147 16.42 14.95 7.41
CA ARG A 147 16.67 16.31 7.93
C ARG A 147 16.89 17.30 6.79
N GLY A 148 15.81 17.85 6.26
CA GLY A 148 15.76 19.17 5.61
C GLY A 148 16.67 19.42 4.40
N LEU A 149 16.70 20.69 3.99
CA LEU A 149 17.30 21.29 2.78
C LEU A 149 18.79 20.95 2.48
N LEU A 150 19.45 20.17 3.33
CA LEU A 150 20.86 19.75 3.23
C LEU A 150 21.04 18.23 3.12
N GLY A 151 19.99 17.48 2.77
CA GLY A 151 20.06 16.01 2.56
C GLY A 151 21.05 15.55 1.47
N HIS A 152 21.59 16.46 0.66
CA HIS A 152 22.65 16.16 -0.32
C HIS A 152 24.08 16.24 0.25
N LEU A 153 24.29 16.77 1.47
CA LEU A 153 25.61 17.00 2.06
C LEU A 153 25.93 16.14 3.30
N GLY A 154 24.93 15.48 3.88
CA GLY A 154 25.12 14.47 4.92
C GLY A 154 24.65 13.13 4.41
N GLY A 155 25.57 12.18 4.24
CA GLY A 155 25.30 10.87 3.64
C GLY A 155 24.03 10.19 4.16
N GLN A 156 23.45 9.33 3.32
CA GLN A 156 22.24 8.55 3.59
C GLN A 156 22.34 7.79 4.93
N LEU A 157 21.96 8.44 6.03
CA LEU A 157 21.88 7.82 7.35
C LEU A 157 20.53 7.13 7.45
N TYR A 158 20.55 5.81 7.28
CA TYR A 158 19.38 4.98 7.50
C TYR A 158 19.11 4.87 9.01
N THR A 159 18.09 5.56 9.47
CA THR A 159 17.68 5.65 10.86
C THR A 159 16.91 4.43 11.33
N GLY A 160 16.35 3.63 10.40
CA GLY A 160 15.43 2.52 10.71
C GLY A 160 14.10 2.99 11.32
N ILE A 161 13.85 4.30 11.36
CA ILE A 161 12.62 4.90 11.84
C ILE A 161 11.76 5.28 10.64
N THR A 162 10.65 4.57 10.51
CA THR A 162 9.68 4.79 9.44
C THR A 162 8.83 6.03 9.69
N ALA A 163 8.59 6.82 8.65
CA ALA A 163 7.65 7.95 8.66
C ALA A 163 6.18 7.48 8.54
N TRP A 164 5.95 6.22 8.17
CA TRP A 164 4.61 5.65 8.02
C TRP A 164 3.85 5.63 9.34
N LYS A 165 2.65 6.19 9.32
CA LYS A 165 1.64 6.12 10.37
C LYS A 165 0.34 5.56 9.80
N GLU A 166 -0.42 4.89 10.65
CA GLU A 166 -1.75 4.42 10.30
C GLU A 166 -2.75 5.57 10.34
N ASP A 167 -3.58 5.70 9.31
CA ASP A 167 -4.79 6.52 9.34
C ASP A 167 -5.97 5.64 9.77
N LEU A 168 -6.39 5.80 11.02
CA LEU A 168 -7.45 4.96 11.60
C LEU A 168 -8.82 5.19 10.95
N GLN A 169 -9.09 6.38 10.40
CA GLN A 169 -10.38 6.67 9.77
C GLN A 169 -10.49 5.95 8.42
N GLU A 170 -9.46 6.10 7.58
CA GLU A 170 -9.41 5.42 6.28
C GLU A 170 -9.26 3.89 6.45
N THR A 171 -8.50 3.42 7.46
CA THR A 171 -8.48 1.99 7.82
C THR A 171 -9.87 1.49 8.15
N ALA A 172 -10.66 2.22 8.96
CA ALA A 172 -12.01 1.78 9.29
C ALA A 172 -12.89 1.59 8.04
N LEU A 173 -12.81 2.52 7.08
CA LEU A 173 -13.51 2.41 5.80
C LEU A 173 -13.08 1.18 4.98
N LEU A 174 -11.82 0.75 5.08
CA LEU A 174 -11.34 -0.50 4.47
C LEU A 174 -11.90 -1.75 5.17
N GLN A 175 -12.31 -1.64 6.44
CA GLN A 175 -12.82 -2.75 7.25
C GLN A 175 -14.35 -2.85 7.29
N GLU A 176 -15.10 -1.78 7.00
CA GLU A 176 -16.57 -1.74 7.15
C GLU A 176 -17.36 -2.85 6.42
N ASN A 177 -16.86 -3.41 5.31
CA ASN A 177 -17.56 -4.51 4.63
C ASN A 177 -17.34 -5.87 5.31
N GLN A 178 -16.35 -6.00 6.20
CA GLN A 178 -16.09 -7.25 6.92
C GLN A 178 -17.05 -7.45 8.10
N SER A 179 -17.41 -6.36 8.80
CA SER A 179 -18.30 -6.36 9.96
C SER A 179 -19.77 -6.52 9.58
N ALA A 180 -20.23 -5.94 8.45
CA ALA A 180 -21.63 -6.00 8.02
C ALA A 180 -22.15 -7.41 7.65
N ARG A 181 -21.27 -8.40 7.43
CA ARG A 181 -21.64 -9.80 7.12
C ARG A 181 -21.39 -10.79 8.25
N ALA A 182 -20.78 -10.34 9.36
CA ALA A 182 -20.48 -11.19 10.51
C ALA A 182 -21.68 -11.35 11.48
N GLU A 183 -22.77 -10.59 11.30
CA GLU A 183 -24.01 -10.81 12.05
C GLU A 183 -24.71 -12.10 11.55
N PRO A 184 -24.86 -13.14 12.39
CA PRO A 184 -25.70 -14.25 12.04
C PRO A 184 -27.14 -13.75 12.00
N LYS A 185 -27.86 -14.04 10.91
CA LYS A 185 -29.31 -13.87 10.87
C LYS A 185 -29.90 -14.60 12.08
N ARG A 186 -30.33 -13.85 13.10
CA ARG A 186 -31.15 -14.38 14.20
C ARG A 186 -32.39 -14.99 13.56
N LYS A 187 -32.42 -16.33 13.47
CA LYS A 187 -33.64 -17.05 13.16
C LYS A 187 -34.61 -16.78 14.32
N ARG A 188 -35.71 -16.10 14.00
CA ARG A 188 -36.92 -16.07 14.83
C ARG A 188 -37.67 -17.38 14.64
#